data_AF-A0A9Q3JA13-F1
#
_entry.id   AF-A0A9Q3JA13-F1
#
_cell.length_a   1.000
_cell.length_b   1.000
_cell.length_c   1.000
_cell.angle_alpha   90.00
_cell.angle_beta   90.00
_cell.angle_gamma   90.00
#
_symmetry.space_group_name_H-M   'P 1'
#
loop_
_entity.id
_entity.type
_entity.pdbx_description
1 polymer ?
#
loop_
_entity_poly.entity_id
_entity_poly.type
_entity_poly.pdbx_seq_one_letter_code
_entity_poly.pdbx_strand_id
1 'polypeptide(L)'
;MMKIQEPSRPWEMVHMDWVTGLSPGGDRSYNACLVIVDRFSKTAIFLPCHKYDTAMDTALLIWNRVVSWTGIFTNIISDRDPKLTLPPTN
;
A
#
# COMPACT_ATOMS: atom_id res chain seq x y z
N MET A 1 24.52 -2.20 2.10
CA MET A 1 23.14 -2.24 2.66
C MET A 1 22.74 -0.81 2.98
N MET A 2 21.66 -0.29 2.39
CA MET A 2 21.18 1.08 2.68
C MET A 2 20.66 1.10 4.12
N LYS A 3 21.21 1.96 4.99
CA LYS A 3 20.66 2.16 6.33
C LYS A 3 19.42 3.01 6.19
N ILE A 4 18.27 2.44 6.53
CA ILE A 4 17.01 3.19 6.60
C ILE A 4 16.88 3.74 8.01
N GLN A 5 16.77 5.06 8.15
CA GLN A 5 16.53 5.70 9.44
C GLN A 5 15.16 5.30 9.97
N GLU A 6 15.07 5.05 11.28
CA GLU A 6 13.79 4.77 11.92
C GLU A 6 12.92 6.03 11.96
N PRO A 7 11.60 5.91 11.73
CA PRO A 7 10.68 7.04 11.80
C PRO A 7 10.58 7.57 13.23
N SER A 8 10.28 8.86 13.35
CA SER A 8 10.12 9.57 14.61
C SER A 8 8.67 9.76 15.05
N ARG A 9 7.73 9.59 14.10
CA ARG A 9 6.29 9.74 14.32
C ARG A 9 5.49 8.64 13.61
N PRO A 10 4.27 8.31 14.09
CA PRO A 10 3.37 7.40 13.39
C PRO A 10 3.12 7.83 11.94
N TRP A 11 3.04 6.85 11.04
CA TRP A 11 2.72 7.02 9.62
C TRP A 11 3.74 7.82 8.80
N GLU A 12 4.90 8.15 9.36
CA GLU A 12 5.98 8.80 8.60
C GLU A 12 6.57 7.85 7.56
N MET A 13 6.84 6.61 7.99
CA MET A 13 7.41 5.58 7.15
C MET A 13 6.56 4.33 7.19
N VAL A 14 6.14 3.86 6.02
CA VAL A 14 5.30 2.68 5.87
C VAL A 14 5.99 1.61 5.02
N HIS A 15 5.70 0.37 5.34
CA HIS A 15 5.91 -0.76 4.45
C HIS A 15 4.63 -1.02 3.67
N MET A 16 4.74 -1.24 2.37
CA MET A 16 3.62 -1.57 1.50
C MET A 16 3.89 -2.89 0.77
N ASP A 17 2.86 -3.72 0.65
CA ASP A 17 2.93 -5.01 -0.04
C ASP A 17 1.55 -5.43 -0.57
N TRP A 18 1.52 -6.22 -1.65
CA TRP A 18 0.29 -6.79 -2.20
C TRP A 18 0.22 -8.29 -1.94
N VAL A 19 -0.75 -8.69 -1.13
CA VAL A 19 -1.14 -10.09 -1.00
C VAL A 19 -2.08 -10.43 -2.15
N THR A 20 -1.57 -11.15 -3.16
CA THR A 20 -2.35 -11.56 -4.35
C THR A 20 -2.66 -13.06 -4.34
N GLY A 21 -3.52 -13.51 -5.27
CA GLY A 21 -3.87 -14.93 -5.41
C GLY A 21 -4.96 -15.39 -4.43
N LEU A 22 -5.68 -14.44 -3.83
CA LEU A 22 -6.83 -14.73 -3.00
C LEU A 22 -8.02 -15.17 -3.87
N SER A 23 -8.82 -16.10 -3.38
CA SER A 23 -10.10 -16.41 -4.00
C SER A 23 -11.00 -15.16 -4.00
N PRO A 24 -11.70 -14.84 -5.10
CA PRO A 24 -12.58 -13.67 -5.15
C PRO A 24 -13.60 -13.69 -4.01
N GLY A 25 -13.73 -12.56 -3.31
CA GLY A 25 -14.59 -12.44 -2.13
C GLY A 25 -15.37 -11.13 -2.05
N GLY A 26 -16.52 -11.19 -1.37
CA GLY A 26 -17.45 -10.08 -1.17
C GLY A 26 -18.16 -9.61 -2.44
N ASP A 27 -19.02 -8.60 -2.30
CA ASP A 27 -19.89 -8.11 -3.38
C ASP A 27 -19.13 -7.57 -4.61
N ARG A 28 -17.86 -7.18 -4.42
CA ARG A 28 -16.99 -6.63 -5.46
C ARG A 28 -15.94 -7.62 -5.98
N SER A 29 -16.00 -8.87 -5.54
CA SER A 29 -15.10 -9.95 -6.00
C SER A 29 -13.61 -9.58 -5.91
N TYR A 30 -13.20 -8.95 -4.80
CA TYR A 30 -11.80 -8.60 -4.55
C TYR A 30 -10.95 -9.87 -4.47
N ASN A 31 -9.79 -9.88 -5.12
CA ASN A 31 -8.91 -11.05 -5.23
C ASN A 31 -7.46 -10.75 -4.82
N ALA A 32 -7.23 -9.58 -4.22
CA ALA A 32 -5.98 -9.18 -3.61
C ALA A 32 -6.25 -8.29 -2.38
N CYS A 33 -5.21 -8.07 -1.58
CA CYS A 33 -5.22 -7.14 -0.46
C CYS A 33 -3.94 -6.31 -0.49
N LEU A 34 -4.08 -4.99 -0.46
CA LEU A 34 -2.98 -4.08 -0.20
C LEU A 34 -2.77 -4.00 1.31
N VAL A 35 -1.56 -4.27 1.75
CA VAL A 35 -1.14 -4.20 3.15
C VAL A 35 -0.25 -3.00 3.34
N ILE A 36 -0.58 -2.14 4.31
CA ILE A 36 0.21 -0.97 4.67
C ILE A 36 0.55 -1.08 6.15
N VAL A 37 1.84 -1.15 6.48
CA VAL A 37 2.32 -1.29 7.87
C VAL A 37 3.09 -0.05 8.27
N ASP A 38 2.62 0.65 9.30
CA ASP A 38 3.36 1.74 9.93
C ASP A 38 4.59 1.20 10.64
N ARG A 39 5.78 1.67 10.25
CA ARG A 39 7.02 1.18 10.86
C ARG A 39 7.18 1.68 12.29
N PHE A 40 6.59 2.82 12.66
CA PHE A 40 6.68 3.36 14.02
C PHE A 40 5.82 2.54 15.00
N SER A 41 4.50 2.49 14.78
CA SER A 41 3.56 1.83 15.70
C SER A 41 3.40 0.32 15.48
N LYS A 42 3.89 -0.22 14.36
CA LYS A 42 3.62 -1.60 13.89
C LYS A 42 2.14 -1.89 13.58
N THR A 43 1.33 -0.85 13.45
CA THR A 43 -0.08 -0.97 13.04
C THR A 43 -0.17 -1.30 11.56
N ALA A 44 -1.06 -2.22 11.20
CA ALA A 44 -1.31 -2.61 9.81
C ALA A 44 -2.71 -2.18 9.35
N ILE A 45 -2.80 -1.75 8.09
CA ILE A 45 -4.04 -1.47 7.36
C ILE A 45 -4.14 -2.49 6.23
N PHE A 46 -5.30 -3.14 6.14
CA PHE A 46 -5.63 -4.08 5.08
C PHE A 46 -6.71 -3.48 4.20
N LEU A 47 -6.40 -3.25 2.93
CA LEU A 47 -7.33 -2.69 1.96
C LEU A 47 -7.62 -3.73 0.88
N PRO A 48 -8.89 -4.16 0.73
CA PRO A 48 -9.24 -5.08 -0.34
C PRO A 48 -9.08 -4.38 -1.69
N CYS A 49 -8.46 -5.09 -2.64
CA CYS A 49 -8.12 -4.56 -3.96
C CYS A 49 -8.17 -5.69 -5.00
N HIS A 50 -7.91 -5.35 -6.26
CA HIS A 50 -7.78 -6.34 -7.32
C HIS A 50 -6.31 -6.54 -7.69
N LYS A 51 -5.96 -7.78 -8.03
CA LYS A 51 -4.60 -8.15 -8.45
C LYS A 51 -4.08 -7.26 -9.58
N TYR A 52 -4.96 -6.83 -10.48
CA TYR A 52 -4.62 -6.05 -11.66
C TYR A 52 -4.87 -4.55 -11.50
N ASP A 53 -5.15 -4.07 -10.29
CA ASP A 53 -5.24 -2.64 -10.02
C ASP A 53 -3.95 -1.94 -10.45
N THR A 54 -4.10 -0.83 -11.16
CA THR A 54 -2.98 -0.03 -11.64
C THR A 54 -2.33 0.76 -10.50
N ALA A 55 -1.21 1.41 -10.82
CA ALA A 55 -0.58 2.39 -9.93
C ALA A 55 -1.57 3.49 -9.50
N MET A 56 -2.39 3.98 -10.45
CA MET A 56 -3.36 5.04 -10.20
C MET A 56 -4.52 4.56 -9.34
N ASP A 57 -5.04 3.36 -9.60
CA ASP A 57 -6.11 2.76 -8.78
C ASP A 57 -5.64 2.59 -7.32
N THR A 58 -4.40 2.14 -7.14
CA THR A 58 -3.77 2.01 -5.83
C THR A 58 -3.62 3.38 -5.16
N ALA A 59 -3.11 4.39 -5.87
CA ALA A 59 -2.93 5.73 -5.33
C ALA A 59 -4.27 6.33 -4.87
N LEU A 60 -5.33 6.18 -5.67
CA LEU A 60 -6.69 6.61 -5.33
C LEU A 60 -7.25 5.83 -4.14
N LEU A 61 -7.00 4.51 -4.06
CA LEU A 61 -7.42 3.69 -2.93
C LEU A 61 -6.81 4.19 -1.62
N ILE A 62 -5.50 4.46 -1.59
CA ILE A 62 -4.78 4.97 -0.42
C ILE A 62 -5.28 6.38 -0.07
N TRP A 63 -5.38 7.26 -1.07
CA TRP A 63 -5.84 8.64 -0.88
C TRP A 63 -7.22 8.69 -0.22
N ASN A 64 -8.17 7.90 -0.74
CA ASN A 64 -9.55 7.92 -0.30
C ASN A 64 -9.78 7.21 1.04
N ARG A 65 -8.97 6.18 1.36
CA ARG A 65 -9.21 5.31 2.53
C ARG A 65 -8.27 5.54 3.70
N VAL A 66 -7.09 6.14 3.48
CA VAL A 66 -6.01 6.14 4.47
C VAL A 66 -5.54 7.56 4.80
N VAL A 67 -5.24 8.35 3.78
CA VAL A 67 -4.58 9.67 3.95
C VAL A 67 -5.37 10.62 4.85
N SER A 68 -6.71 10.54 4.86
CA SER A 68 -7.56 11.43 5.66
C SER A 68 -7.35 11.32 7.17
N TRP A 69 -6.86 10.18 7.68
CA TRP A 69 -6.67 9.96 9.12
C TRP A 69 -5.22 9.63 9.50
N THR A 70 -4.38 9.18 8.56
CA THR A 70 -2.94 8.97 8.80
C THR A 70 -2.08 10.18 8.43
N GLY A 71 -2.59 11.07 7.58
CA GLY A 71 -1.77 12.03 6.84
C GLY A 71 -0.99 11.38 5.69
N ILE A 72 -0.13 12.17 5.05
CA ILE A 72 0.71 11.72 3.91
C ILE A 72 1.99 11.09 4.44
N PHE A 73 2.30 9.89 3.96
CA PHE A 73 3.55 9.19 4.25
C PHE A 73 4.73 9.91 3.59
N THR A 74 5.87 10.02 4.28
CA THR A 74 7.08 10.61 3.68
C THR A 74 7.96 9.57 3.03
N ASN A 75 7.90 8.32 3.50
CA ASN A 75 8.70 7.22 2.98
C ASN A 75 7.85 5.96 2.83
N ILE A 76 7.82 5.42 1.62
CA ILE A 76 7.19 4.14 1.31
C ILE A 76 8.28 3.14 0.97
N ILE A 77 8.29 2.02 1.69
CA ILE A 77 9.15 0.88 1.39
C ILE A 77 8.25 -0.21 0.84
N SER A 78 8.36 -0.44 -0.45
CA SER A 78 7.70 -1.57 -1.10
C SER A 78 8.74 -2.53 -1.65
N ASP A 79 8.31 -3.76 -1.90
CA ASP A 79 8.98 -4.63 -2.85
C ASP A 79 8.99 -4.03 -4.27
N ARG A 80 9.66 -4.70 -5.21
CA ARG A 80 9.75 -4.25 -6.61
C ARG A 80 8.50 -4.59 -7.42
N ASP A 81 7.32 -4.31 -6.88
CA ASP A 81 6.08 -4.52 -7.62
C ASP A 81 6.06 -3.60 -8.87
N PRO A 82 5.75 -4.14 -10.07
CA PRO A 82 5.57 -3.36 -11.29
C PRO A 82 4.63 -2.16 -11.14
N LYS A 83 3.62 -2.25 -10.27
CA LYS A 83 2.66 -1.16 -9.99
C LYS A 83 3.30 0.09 -9.42
N LEU A 84 4.46 -0.02 -8.78
CA LEU A 84 5.20 1.11 -8.22
C LEU A 84 6.46 1.48 -9.01
N THR A 85 6.90 0.59 -9.90
CA THR A 85 8.18 0.74 -10.60
C THR A 85 8.04 1.07 -12.08
N LEU A 86 6.88 0.81 -12.70
CA LEU A 86 6.64 1.09 -14.11
C LEU A 86 5.86 2.40 -14.31
N PRO A 87 6.17 3.17 -15.38
CA PRO A 87 5.35 4.31 -15.78
C PRO A 87 3.93 3.85 -16.17
N PRO A 88 2.93 4.75 -16.17
CA PRO A 88 1.59 4.43 -16.63
C PRO A 88 1.67 3.83 -18.03
N THR A 89 1.20 2.60 -18.21
CA THR A 89 1.05 1.99 -19.53
C THR A 89 -0.23 2.55 -20.16
N ASN A 90 -0.06 3.25 -21.28
CA ASN A 90 -1.16 3.66 -22.18
C ASN A 90 -1.89 2.46 -22.77
#